data_AF-A0A354IBZ2-F1
#
_entry.id   AF-A0A354IBZ2-F1
#
_cell.length_a   1.000
_cell.length_b   1.000
_cell.length_c   1.000
_cell.angle_alpha   90.00
_cell.angle_beta   90.00
_cell.angle_gamma   90.00
#
_symmetry.space_group_name_H-M   'P 1'
#
loop_
_entity.id
_entity.type
_entity.pdbx_description
1 polymer ?
#
loop_
_entity_poly.entity_id
_entity_poly.type
_entity_poly.pdbx_seq_one_letter_code
_entity_poly.pdbx_strand_id
1 'polypeptide(L)'
;MANSKNLIPFSKRSVNEARECGRKGGKKSGEVRRKKADFRKTLNLLLTTEIDSPEWTPILNALGLDSTLEAALNMAMIKEGLAGNVKAYEAVAKYSGQTDKTDTDQEEQKIRVAAAKAKHYQGDEEEEAQDDGFMEALKGSIDTDWDGWQNADDEEEADI
;
A
#
# COMPACT_ATOMS: atom_id res chain seq x y z
N MET A 1 -16.66 2.68 -18.68
CA MET A 1 -16.35 3.86 -17.84
C MET A 1 -17.64 4.32 -17.17
N ALA A 2 -17.62 4.70 -15.90
CA ALA A 2 -18.82 5.22 -15.23
C ALA A 2 -19.18 6.60 -15.79
N ASN A 3 -20.46 6.84 -16.09
CA ASN A 3 -20.94 8.12 -16.61
C ASN A 3 -20.89 9.18 -15.50
N SER A 4 -20.06 10.22 -15.67
CA SER A 4 -19.90 11.33 -14.70
C SER A 4 -21.19 12.12 -14.46
N LYS A 5 -22.15 12.05 -15.38
CA LYS A 5 -23.47 12.67 -15.23
C LYS A 5 -24.32 12.06 -14.10
N ASN A 6 -23.97 10.85 -13.63
CA ASN A 6 -24.72 10.14 -12.58
C ASN A 6 -24.10 10.28 -11.18
N LEU A 7 -23.00 11.03 -11.04
CA LEU A 7 -22.31 11.23 -9.77
C LEU A 7 -22.70 12.57 -9.16
N ILE A 8 -23.19 12.56 -7.91
CA ILE A 8 -23.40 13.78 -7.15
C ILE A 8 -22.02 14.30 -6.71
N PRO A 9 -21.63 15.55 -7.02
CA PRO A 9 -20.38 16.12 -6.55
C PRO A 9 -20.42 16.38 -5.04
N PHE A 10 -19.26 16.34 -4.37
CA PHE A 10 -19.16 16.54 -2.91
C PHE A 10 -19.72 17.89 -2.45
N SER A 11 -19.59 18.94 -3.25
CA SER A 11 -20.15 20.28 -2.99
C SER A 11 -21.67 20.32 -2.95
N LYS A 12 -22.35 19.29 -3.48
CA LYS A 12 -23.81 19.16 -3.48
C LYS A 12 -24.32 18.13 -2.47
N ARG A 13 -23.44 17.56 -1.63
CA ARG A 13 -23.80 16.62 -0.55
C ARG A 13 -23.84 17.34 0.79
N SER A 14 -24.66 16.83 1.72
CA SER A 14 -24.56 17.28 3.11
C SER A 14 -23.23 16.83 3.73
N VAL A 15 -22.78 17.55 4.77
CA VAL A 15 -21.56 17.24 5.51
C VAL A 15 -21.59 15.80 6.06
N ASN A 16 -22.75 15.33 6.52
CA ASN A 16 -22.91 13.98 7.05
C ASN A 16 -22.79 12.91 5.95
N GLU A 17 -23.43 13.10 4.80
CA GLU A 17 -23.31 12.17 3.66
C GLU A 17 -21.89 12.13 3.12
N ALA A 18 -21.23 13.29 3.03
CA ALA A 18 -19.83 13.40 2.63
C ALA A 18 -18.91 12.58 3.56
N ARG A 19 -19.09 12.73 4.88
CA ARG A 19 -18.36 11.96 5.90
C ARG A 19 -18.63 10.46 5.80
N GLU A 20 -19.88 10.06 5.62
CA GLU A 20 -20.25 8.64 5.50
C GLU A 20 -19.68 8.01 4.22
N CYS A 21 -19.74 8.71 3.09
CA CYS A 21 -19.09 8.30 1.85
C CYS A 21 -17.57 8.16 2.02
N GLY A 22 -16.93 9.11 2.70
CA GLY A 22 -15.50 9.05 3.04
C GLY A 22 -15.16 7.84 3.90
N ARG A 23 -15.92 7.59 4.97
CA ARG A 23 -15.76 6.42 5.85
C ARG A 23 -15.95 5.11 5.10
N LYS A 24 -16.98 5.00 4.25
CA LYS A 24 -17.23 3.83 3.39
C LYS A 24 -16.08 3.61 2.39
N GLY A 25 -15.58 4.68 1.77
CA GLY A 25 -14.44 4.64 0.86
C GLY A 25 -13.14 4.19 1.56
N GLY A 26 -12.85 4.78 2.72
CA GLY A 26 -11.67 4.43 3.53
C GLY A 26 -11.69 2.98 4.01
N LYS A 27 -12.85 2.49 4.48
CA LYS A 27 -13.04 1.09 4.86
C LYS A 27 -12.80 0.14 3.69
N LYS A 28 -13.45 0.36 2.55
CA LYS A 28 -13.28 -0.47 1.34
C LYS A 28 -11.83 -0.44 0.82
N SER A 29 -11.21 0.74 0.80
CA SER A 29 -9.80 0.90 0.41
C SER A 29 -8.88 0.13 1.37
N GLY A 30 -9.09 0.25 2.68
CA GLY A 30 -8.36 -0.53 3.69
C GLY A 30 -8.52 -2.04 3.52
N GLU A 31 -9.73 -2.50 3.23
CA GLU A 31 -10.05 -3.90 2.99
C GLU A 31 -9.34 -4.46 1.75
N VAL A 32 -9.36 -3.71 0.63
CA VAL A 32 -8.62 -4.07 -0.59
C VAL A 32 -7.11 -4.10 -0.32
N ARG A 33 -6.57 -3.13 0.43
CA ARG A 33 -5.14 -3.10 0.78
C ARG A 33 -4.74 -4.31 1.62
N ARG A 34 -5.55 -4.68 2.63
CA ARG A 34 -5.33 -5.88 3.44
C ARG A 34 -5.38 -7.14 2.59
N LYS A 35 -6.42 -7.31 1.76
CA LYS A 35 -6.52 -8.45 0.84
C LYS A 35 -5.30 -8.59 -0.07
N LYS A 36 -4.77 -7.49 -0.61
CA LYS A 36 -3.54 -7.51 -1.42
C LYS A 36 -2.32 -7.90 -0.58
N ALA A 37 -2.21 -7.42 0.65
CA ALA A 37 -1.11 -7.77 1.55
C ALA A 37 -1.16 -9.25 1.92
N ASP A 38 -2.33 -9.77 2.26
CA ASP A 38 -2.53 -11.18 2.61
C ASP A 38 -2.26 -12.07 1.39
N PHE A 39 -2.73 -11.69 0.21
CA PHE A 39 -2.39 -12.39 -1.03
C PHE A 39 -0.88 -12.47 -1.26
N ARG A 40 -0.14 -11.37 -1.08
CA ARG A 40 1.33 -11.37 -1.21
C ARG A 40 1.98 -12.29 -0.18
N LYS A 41 1.53 -12.27 1.07
CA LYS A 41 2.05 -13.15 2.13
C LYS A 41 1.82 -14.62 1.77
N THR A 42 0.60 -14.98 1.37
CA THR A 42 0.26 -16.35 0.97
C THR A 42 1.05 -16.78 -0.26
N LEU A 43 1.17 -15.92 -1.28
CA LEU A 43 1.94 -16.23 -2.48
C LEU A 43 3.41 -16.47 -2.16
N ASN A 44 4.04 -15.61 -1.36
CA ASN A 44 5.44 -15.79 -0.96
C ASN A 44 5.61 -17.09 -0.19
N LEU A 45 4.71 -17.39 0.75
CA LEU A 45 4.75 -18.66 1.49
C LEU A 45 4.74 -19.85 0.53
N LEU A 46 3.81 -19.87 -0.43
CA LEU A 46 3.72 -20.91 -1.45
C LEU A 46 5.00 -21.00 -2.30
N LEU A 47 5.50 -19.87 -2.78
CA LEU A 47 6.70 -19.86 -3.64
C LEU A 47 7.94 -20.39 -2.90
N THR A 48 8.06 -20.12 -1.60
CA THR A 48 9.16 -20.60 -0.76
C THR A 48 9.02 -22.04 -0.28
N THR A 49 7.89 -22.72 -0.52
CA THR A 49 7.76 -24.12 -0.08
C THR A 49 8.65 -25.02 -0.90
N GLU A 50 9.33 -25.94 -0.23
CA GLU A 50 10.09 -27.02 -0.87
C GLU A 50 9.15 -27.97 -1.62
N ILE A 51 9.65 -28.46 -2.75
CA ILE A 51 9.02 -29.47 -3.58
C ILE A 51 9.93 -30.67 -3.73
N ASP A 52 9.30 -31.83 -3.84
CA ASP A 52 9.95 -33.06 -4.26
C ASP A 52 9.46 -33.39 -5.68
N SER A 53 10.23 -32.97 -6.68
CA SER A 53 9.95 -33.19 -8.09
C SER A 53 11.05 -34.02 -8.72
N PRO A 54 10.73 -35.17 -9.35
CA PRO A 54 11.73 -36.03 -9.98
C PRO A 54 12.44 -35.35 -11.17
N GLU A 55 11.80 -34.37 -11.82
CA GLU A 55 12.39 -33.61 -12.91
C GLU A 55 13.23 -32.42 -12.39
N TRP A 56 12.68 -31.63 -11.47
CA TRP A 56 13.29 -30.35 -11.10
C TRP A 56 14.27 -30.44 -9.94
N THR A 57 13.97 -31.22 -8.91
CA THR A 57 14.77 -31.31 -7.69
C THR A 57 16.23 -31.70 -7.97
N PRO A 58 16.54 -32.70 -8.81
CA PRO A 58 17.93 -33.04 -9.12
C PRO A 58 18.67 -31.92 -9.85
N ILE A 59 17.99 -31.23 -10.76
CA ILE A 59 18.59 -30.14 -11.56
C ILE A 59 18.86 -28.92 -10.67
N LEU A 60 17.90 -28.54 -9.84
CA LEU A 60 18.03 -27.41 -8.92
C LEU A 60 19.15 -27.65 -7.90
N ASN A 61 19.18 -28.84 -7.30
CA ASN A 61 20.24 -29.22 -6.36
C ASN A 61 21.63 -29.24 -7.02
N ALA A 62 21.73 -29.70 -8.27
CA ALA A 62 23.00 -29.68 -9.02
C ALA A 62 23.51 -28.26 -9.30
N LEU A 63 22.62 -27.26 -9.34
CA LEU A 63 22.95 -25.85 -9.47
C LEU A 63 23.21 -25.16 -8.12
N GLY A 64 23.11 -25.89 -7.00
CA GLY A 64 23.23 -25.35 -5.65
C GLY A 64 22.03 -24.48 -5.24
N LEU A 65 20.87 -24.69 -5.86
CA LEU A 65 19.63 -24.00 -5.53
C LEU A 65 18.71 -24.90 -4.70
N ASP A 66 17.95 -24.29 -3.79
CA ASP A 66 16.89 -24.99 -3.08
C ASP A 66 15.77 -25.40 -4.03
N SER A 67 15.28 -26.64 -3.88
CA SER A 67 14.17 -27.18 -4.67
C SER A 67 12.84 -26.60 -4.20
N THR A 68 12.63 -25.30 -4.40
CA THR A 68 11.39 -24.59 -4.06
C THR A 68 10.44 -24.47 -5.26
N LEU A 69 9.16 -24.20 -5.00
CA LEU A 69 8.18 -23.90 -6.06
C LEU A 69 8.63 -22.73 -6.93
N GLU A 70 9.22 -21.70 -6.32
CA GLU A 70 9.77 -20.54 -7.03
C GLU A 70 10.88 -20.93 -8.02
N ALA A 71 11.87 -21.68 -7.55
CA ALA A 71 13.01 -22.08 -8.38
C ALA A 71 12.56 -22.97 -9.55
N ALA A 72 11.65 -23.90 -9.29
CA ALA A 72 11.08 -24.76 -10.33
C ALA A 72 10.25 -23.97 -11.36
N LEU A 73 9.44 -23.02 -10.92
CA LEU A 73 8.65 -22.15 -11.80
C LEU A 73 9.57 -21.31 -12.71
N ASN A 74 10.63 -20.72 -12.15
CA ASN A 74 11.58 -19.93 -12.91
C ASN A 74 12.32 -20.79 -13.94
N MET A 75 12.74 -21.99 -13.57
CA MET A 75 13.39 -22.92 -14.49
C MET A 75 12.45 -23.38 -15.62
N ALA A 76 11.18 -23.65 -15.31
CA ALA A 76 10.16 -23.96 -16.31
C ALA A 76 9.95 -22.79 -17.29
N MET A 77 9.92 -21.55 -16.78
CA MET A 77 9.81 -20.35 -17.62
C MET A 77 11.01 -20.17 -18.56
N ILE A 78 12.23 -20.45 -18.07
CA ILE A 78 13.45 -20.44 -18.90
C ILE A 78 13.35 -21.51 -19.99
N LYS A 79 12.93 -22.74 -19.64
CA LYS A 79 12.74 -23.84 -20.60
C LYS A 79 11.75 -23.47 -21.71
N GLU A 80 10.63 -22.83 -21.36
CA GLU A 80 9.65 -22.31 -22.31
C GLU A 80 10.22 -21.19 -23.20
N GLY A 81 10.99 -20.27 -22.61
CA GLY A 81 11.68 -19.22 -23.37
C GLY A 81 12.66 -19.81 -24.40
N LEU A 82 13.43 -20.83 -24.01
CA LEU A 82 14.34 -21.56 -24.90
C LEU A 82 13.59 -22.32 -26.01
N ALA A 83 12.35 -22.75 -25.76
CA ALA A 83 11.47 -23.34 -26.76
C ALA A 83 10.84 -22.30 -27.73
N GLY A 84 11.17 -21.02 -27.58
CA GLY A 84 10.71 -19.93 -28.46
C GLY A 84 9.49 -19.16 -27.94
N ASN A 85 9.08 -19.36 -26.69
CA ASN A 85 7.99 -18.60 -26.10
C ASN A 85 8.45 -17.19 -25.71
N VAL A 86 8.13 -16.21 -26.56
CA VAL A 86 8.53 -14.80 -26.38
C VAL A 86 8.02 -14.22 -25.05
N LYS A 87 6.81 -14.59 -24.60
CA LYS A 87 6.27 -14.08 -23.33
C LYS A 87 7.03 -14.62 -22.12
N ALA A 88 7.46 -15.87 -22.18
CA ALA A 88 8.28 -16.46 -21.14
C ALA A 88 9.66 -15.78 -21.08
N TYR A 89 10.26 -15.54 -22.25
CA TYR A 89 11.50 -14.77 -22.36
C TYR A 89 11.36 -13.35 -21.81
N GLU A 90 10.33 -12.61 -22.21
CA GLU A 90 10.06 -11.26 -21.68
C GLU A 90 9.86 -11.24 -20.17
N ALA A 91 9.18 -12.27 -19.62
CA ALA A 91 9.00 -12.39 -18.18
C ALA A 91 10.36 -12.53 -17.48
N VAL A 92 11.23 -13.43 -17.96
CA VAL A 92 12.58 -13.62 -17.39
C VAL A 92 13.45 -12.37 -17.55
N ALA A 93 13.44 -11.73 -18.72
CA ALA A 93 14.23 -10.53 -19.00
C ALA A 93 13.86 -9.36 -18.08
N LYS A 94 12.57 -9.16 -17.79
CA LYS A 94 12.10 -8.11 -16.88
C LYS A 94 12.68 -8.25 -15.46
N TYR A 95 12.85 -9.48 -14.98
CA TYR A 95 13.38 -9.75 -13.64
C TYR A 95 14.91 -9.85 -13.59
N SER A 96 15.59 -10.12 -14.71
CA SER A 96 17.06 -10.16 -14.77
C SER A 96 17.72 -8.78 -14.75
N GLY A 97 16.93 -7.70 -14.64
CA GLY A 97 17.43 -6.33 -14.73
C GLY A 97 17.70 -5.89 -16.17
N GLN A 98 17.39 -6.72 -17.16
CA GLN A 98 17.37 -6.34 -18.57
C GLN A 98 16.09 -5.54 -18.83
N THR A 99 16.09 -4.29 -18.38
CA THR A 99 14.99 -3.37 -18.67
C THR A 99 15.28 -2.63 -19.97
N ASP A 100 14.27 -2.43 -20.80
CA ASP A 100 14.36 -1.57 -21.99
C ASP A 100 14.58 -0.08 -21.62
N LYS A 101 14.46 0.26 -20.33
CA LYS A 101 14.68 1.61 -19.82
C LYS A 101 16.16 1.80 -19.55
N THR A 102 16.71 2.82 -20.18
CA THR A 102 18.09 3.24 -19.96
C THR A 102 18.22 3.86 -18.55
N ASP A 103 19.43 3.92 -18.00
CA ASP A 103 19.70 4.63 -16.75
C ASP A 103 19.20 6.09 -16.82
N THR A 104 19.24 6.69 -18.01
CA THR A 104 18.75 8.05 -18.27
C THR A 104 17.24 8.19 -18.08
N ASP A 105 16.44 7.18 -18.43
CA ASP A 105 14.99 7.19 -18.20
C ASP A 105 14.66 7.14 -16.70
N GLN A 106 15.47 6.41 -15.92
CA GLN A 106 15.31 6.34 -14.48
C GLN A 106 15.71 7.64 -13.79
N GLU A 107 16.78 8.28 -14.25
CA GLU A 107 17.20 9.60 -13.78
C GLU A 107 16.14 10.68 -14.08
N GLU A 108 15.59 10.69 -15.31
CA GLU A 108 14.54 11.63 -15.67
C GLU A 108 13.27 11.42 -14.82
N GLN A 109 12.92 10.17 -14.50
CA GLN A 109 11.84 9.87 -13.57
C GLN A 109 12.14 10.39 -12.15
N LYS A 110 13.36 10.23 -11.65
CA LYS A 110 13.77 10.75 -10.34
C LYS A 110 13.71 12.28 -10.30
N ILE A 111 14.15 12.96 -11.36
CA ILE A 111 14.08 14.42 -11.48
C ILE A 111 12.62 14.87 -11.52
N ARG A 112 11.76 14.22 -12.32
CA ARG A 112 10.33 14.54 -12.38
C ARG A 112 9.64 14.37 -11.03
N VAL A 113 9.95 13.29 -10.30
CA VAL A 113 9.44 13.05 -8.94
C VAL A 113 9.97 14.09 -7.96
N ALA A 114 11.26 14.43 -8.02
CA ALA A 114 11.87 15.45 -7.16
C ALA A 114 11.27 16.83 -7.41
N ALA A 115 11.08 17.22 -8.67
CA ALA A 115 10.44 18.48 -9.04
C ALA A 115 8.97 18.53 -8.61
N ALA A 116 8.23 17.43 -8.75
CA ALA A 116 6.86 17.34 -8.24
C ALA A 116 6.83 17.47 -6.70
N LYS A 117 7.76 16.81 -6.01
CA LYS A 117 7.89 16.90 -4.55
C LYS A 117 8.26 18.31 -4.08
N ALA A 118 9.18 18.98 -4.77
CA ALA A 118 9.59 20.35 -4.47
C ALA A 118 8.45 21.35 -4.72
N LYS A 119 7.69 21.21 -5.80
CA LYS A 119 6.49 22.04 -6.05
C LYS A 119 5.40 21.81 -5.01
N HIS A 120 5.23 20.57 -4.53
CA HIS A 120 4.32 20.29 -3.43
C HIS A 120 4.79 20.90 -2.10
N TYR A 121 6.11 21.00 -1.87
CA TYR A 121 6.67 21.61 -0.66
C TYR A 121 6.68 23.14 -0.70
N GLN A 122 6.86 23.74 -1.89
CA GLN A 122 6.78 25.20 -2.08
C GLN A 122 5.35 25.73 -2.13
N GLY A 123 4.35 24.87 -2.32
CA GLY A 123 2.93 25.23 -2.27
C GLY A 123 2.35 25.38 -0.87
N ASP A 124 3.11 25.03 0.18
CA ASP A 124 2.69 25.21 1.58
C ASP A 124 3.20 26.56 2.17
N GLU A 125 4.02 27.34 1.46
CA GLU A 125 4.55 28.63 1.94
C GLU A 125 3.72 29.87 1.51
N GLU A 126 2.66 29.70 0.71
CA GLU A 126 1.76 30.80 0.30
C GLU A 126 0.28 30.44 0.48
N GLU A 127 -0.13 30.20 1.73
CA GLU A 127 -1.40 30.59 2.39
C GLU A 127 -1.56 29.83 3.73
N GLU A 128 -0.63 30.03 4.67
CA GLU A 128 -0.92 29.79 6.09
C GLU A 128 -1.72 30.98 6.64
N ALA A 129 -2.96 31.13 6.18
CA ALA A 129 -3.99 31.59 7.10
C ALA A 129 -4.26 30.38 8.01
N GLN A 130 -3.67 30.41 9.21
CA GLN A 130 -3.94 29.45 10.27
C GLN A 130 -5.46 29.31 10.40
N ASP A 131 -6.00 28.16 9.98
CA ASP A 131 -7.40 27.82 10.18
C ASP A 131 -7.52 27.35 11.64
N ASP A 132 -7.61 28.35 12.53
CA ASP A 132 -7.66 28.25 13.99
C ASP A 132 -8.83 27.36 14.49
N GLY A 133 -9.75 26.98 13.61
CA GLY A 133 -10.92 26.16 13.93
C GLY A 133 -10.61 24.70 14.31
N PHE A 134 -9.52 24.10 13.85
CA PHE A 134 -9.17 22.72 14.26
C PHE A 134 -8.63 22.68 15.69
N MET A 135 -7.78 23.64 16.07
CA MET A 135 -7.24 23.76 17.42
C MET A 135 -8.30 24.27 18.41
N GLU A 136 -9.22 25.13 17.97
CA GLU A 136 -10.36 25.60 18.78
C GLU A 136 -11.37 24.48 19.05
N ALA A 137 -11.69 23.65 18.04
CA ALA A 137 -12.54 22.48 18.23
C ALA A 137 -11.89 21.43 19.16
N LEU A 138 -10.57 21.26 19.07
CA LEU A 138 -9.83 20.36 19.95
C LEU A 138 -9.80 20.88 21.40
N LYS A 139 -9.57 22.19 21.61
CA LYS A 139 -9.65 22.81 22.94
C LYS A 139 -11.06 22.74 23.54
N GLY A 140 -12.08 23.03 22.75
CA GLY A 140 -13.48 22.91 23.19
C GLY A 140 -13.88 21.48 23.61
N SER A 141 -13.28 20.45 22.98
CA SER A 141 -13.46 19.04 23.40
C SER A 141 -12.61 18.64 24.61
N ILE A 142 -11.43 19.25 24.79
CA ILE A 142 -10.54 18.97 25.92
C ILE A 142 -11.10 19.58 27.21
N ASP A 143 -11.64 20.80 27.15
CA ASP A 143 -12.22 21.47 28.32
C ASP A 143 -13.51 20.79 28.84
N THR A 144 -14.19 19.99 28.01
CA THR A 144 -15.44 19.31 28.39
C THR A 144 -15.25 17.87 28.87
N ASP A 145 -14.20 17.16 28.44
CA ASP A 145 -13.98 15.76 28.81
C ASP A 145 -13.01 15.57 29.99
N TRP A 146 -12.20 16.56 30.37
CA TRP A 146 -11.22 16.43 31.48
C TRP A 146 -11.76 16.84 32.86
N ASP A 147 -12.77 17.71 32.96
CA ASP A 147 -13.39 18.12 34.23
C ASP A 147 -14.25 17.01 34.87
N GLY A 148 -14.65 16.00 34.08
CA GLY A 148 -15.46 14.87 34.54
C GLY A 148 -14.68 13.73 35.21
N TRP A 149 -13.35 13.73 35.14
CA TRP A 149 -12.49 12.66 35.69
C TRP A 149 -11.76 13.03 36.98
N GLN A 150 -11.79 14.30 37.42
CA GLN A 150 -11.14 14.73 38.66
C GLN A 150 -12.02 14.62 39.93
N ASN A 151 -13.30 14.24 39.80
CA ASN A 151 -14.24 14.18 40.93
C ASN A 151 -14.85 12.79 41.16
N ALA A 152 -14.13 11.72 40.80
CA ALA A 152 -14.66 10.35 40.89
C ALA A 152 -13.76 9.36 41.64
N ASP A 153 -12.91 9.84 42.54
CA ASP A 153 -12.25 9.01 43.56
C ASP A 153 -12.04 9.91 44.80
N ASP A 154 -12.91 9.77 45.80
CA ASP A 154 -12.66 10.00 47.25
C ASP A 154 -14.00 10.09 48.02
N GLU A 155 -14.75 8.98 48.09
CA GLU A 155 -15.69 8.72 49.19
C GLU A 155 -15.34 7.35 49.80
N GLU A 156 -14.21 7.30 50.50
CA GLU A 156 -14.01 6.39 51.64
C GLU A 156 -14.00 7.24 52.92
N GLU A 157 -15.16 7.46 53.54
CA GLU A 157 -15.21 7.79 54.96
C GLU A 157 -14.86 6.53 55.77
N ALA A 158 -13.60 6.41 56.15
CA ALA A 158 -13.21 5.94 57.48
C ALA A 158 -13.32 7.16 58.42
N ASP A 159 -13.75 7.12 59.69
CA ASP A 159 -13.90 6.06 60.67
C ASP A 159 -14.58 6.72 61.92
N ILE A 160 -15.16 5.92 62.84
CA ILE A 160 -15.61 6.22 64.23
C ILE A 160 -17.10 6.56 64.46
#